data_AF-A0AAV4X579-F1
#
_entry.id   AF-A0AAV4X579-F1
#
_cell.length_a   1.000
_cell.length_b   1.000
_cell.length_c   1.000
_cell.angle_alpha   90.00
_cell.angle_beta   90.00
_cell.angle_gamma   90.00
#
_symmetry.space_group_name_H-M   'P 1'
#
loop_
_entity.id
_entity.type
_entity.pdbx_description
1 polymer ?
#
loop_
_entity_poly.entity_id
_entity_poly.type
_entity_poly.pdbx_seq_one_letter_code
_entity_poly.pdbx_strand_id
1 'polypeptide(L)'
;PSYSIMYVPGGYYLPYVECHTYNLHIFSREEPQKWNFYGKKTDEIRYVTLLHDEHEAFYPWMLSPYSLSIHSPVVPESPLSSGKALTLGKQYKVSIRLEEEHLLPHPYATKCTDYDTLWRQNDKTGPRSQQVSSLTLLLNETFMYLILSIS
;
A
#
# COMPACT_ATOMS: atom_id res chain seq x y z
N PRO A 1 0.48 -9.35 6.34
CA PRO A 1 1.10 -8.11 5.80
C PRO A 1 0.89 -8.04 4.29
N SER A 2 1.05 -6.86 3.71
CA SER A 2 0.86 -6.60 2.28
C SER A 2 2.05 -5.88 1.73
N TYR A 3 2.27 -5.97 0.42
CA TYR A 3 3.33 -5.23 -0.24
C TYR A 3 2.87 -4.69 -1.58
N SER A 4 3.48 -3.59 -1.98
CA SER A 4 3.24 -2.91 -3.23
C SER A 4 4.57 -2.65 -3.93
N ILE A 5 4.63 -2.97 -5.21
CA ILE A 5 5.79 -2.77 -6.07
C ILE A 5 5.38 -1.80 -7.17
N MET A 6 6.11 -0.72 -7.27
CA MET A 6 5.93 0.31 -8.28
C MET A 6 7.03 0.20 -9.31
N TYR A 7 6.66 0.28 -10.58
CA TYR A 7 7.56 0.41 -11.72
C TYR A 7 7.44 1.83 -12.30
N VAL A 8 8.57 2.52 -12.38
CA VAL A 8 8.68 3.84 -13.01
C VAL A 8 9.46 3.66 -14.32
N PRO A 9 8.81 3.74 -15.49
CA PRO A 9 9.48 3.55 -16.76
C PRO A 9 10.44 4.69 -17.07
N GLY A 10 11.58 4.33 -17.67
CA GLY A 10 12.53 5.27 -18.24
C GLY A 10 12.00 5.88 -19.54
N GLY A 11 11.34 7.03 -19.47
CA GLY A 11 10.86 7.73 -20.67
C GLY A 11 10.45 9.16 -20.40
N TYR A 12 10.54 10.02 -21.43
CA TYR A 12 10.17 11.45 -21.38
C TYR A 12 8.68 11.71 -21.16
N TYR A 13 7.85 10.67 -21.14
CA TYR A 13 6.42 10.73 -20.89
C TYR A 13 6.11 10.00 -19.58
N LEU A 14 5.74 10.79 -18.56
CA LEU A 14 5.37 10.36 -17.20
C LEU A 14 3.87 10.04 -16.97
N PRO A 15 2.98 9.72 -17.94
CA PRO A 15 1.57 9.69 -17.57
C PRO A 15 1.16 8.46 -16.75
N TYR A 16 1.93 7.37 -16.74
CA TYR A 16 1.53 6.14 -16.07
C TYR A 16 2.69 5.47 -15.33
N VAL A 17 2.59 5.47 -14.01
CA VAL A 17 3.42 4.65 -13.11
C VAL A 17 2.61 3.40 -12.79
N GLU A 18 3.14 2.23 -13.12
CA GLU A 18 2.45 0.97 -12.86
C GLU A 18 2.74 0.50 -11.43
N CYS A 19 1.71 0.05 -10.72
CA CYS A 19 1.82 -0.43 -9.36
C CYS A 19 1.09 -1.76 -9.20
N HIS A 20 1.82 -2.77 -8.73
CA HIS A 20 1.28 -4.08 -8.41
C HIS A 20 1.27 -4.28 -6.91
N THR A 21 0.13 -4.69 -6.38
CA THR A 21 -0.07 -4.86 -4.94
C THR A 21 -0.49 -6.30 -4.62
N TYR A 22 0.10 -6.89 -3.59
CA TYR A 22 -0.27 -8.21 -3.09
C TYR A 22 -1.00 -8.09 -1.75
N ASN A 23 -2.07 -8.87 -1.58
CA ASN A 23 -2.87 -8.93 -0.35
C ASN A 23 -3.44 -7.54 0.04
N LEU A 24 -3.85 -6.72 -0.92
CA LEU A 24 -4.46 -5.42 -0.66
C LEU A 24 -5.99 -5.56 -0.52
N HIS A 25 -6.55 -5.11 0.61
CA HIS A 25 -7.96 -5.29 0.97
C HIS A 25 -8.64 -3.98 1.38
N ILE A 26 -8.26 -2.87 0.75
CA ILE A 26 -8.81 -1.54 1.04
C ILE A 26 -10.31 -1.47 0.73
N PHE A 27 -10.70 -1.98 -0.45
CA PHE A 27 -12.09 -1.99 -0.93
C PHE A 27 -12.68 -3.40 -0.96
N SER A 28 -11.95 -4.38 -0.44
CA SER A 28 -12.40 -5.77 -0.42
C SER A 28 -13.35 -6.03 0.75
N ARG A 29 -14.38 -6.84 0.51
CA ARG A 29 -15.25 -7.41 1.55
C ARG A 29 -14.63 -8.65 2.22
N GLU A 30 -13.54 -9.15 1.65
CA GLU A 30 -12.80 -10.29 2.16
C GLU A 30 -11.77 -9.83 3.20
N GLU A 31 -11.53 -10.68 4.20
CA GLU A 31 -10.47 -10.42 5.16
C GLU A 31 -9.10 -10.68 4.51
N PRO A 32 -8.06 -9.88 4.87
CA PRO A 32 -6.71 -10.10 4.36
C PRO A 32 -6.18 -11.48 4.72
N GLN A 33 -5.34 -12.02 3.84
CA GLN A 33 -4.55 -13.21 4.17
C GLN A 33 -3.64 -12.90 5.37
N LYS A 34 -3.82 -13.66 6.45
CA LYS A 34 -3.00 -13.59 7.65
C LYS A 34 -1.83 -14.54 7.53
N TRP A 35 -0.66 -14.07 7.92
CA TRP A 35 0.52 -14.92 8.04
C TRP A 35 0.61 -15.35 9.50
N ASN A 36 0.74 -16.65 9.75
CA ASN A 36 0.84 -17.17 11.11
C ASN A 36 2.27 -17.02 11.61
N PHE A 37 2.54 -15.94 12.34
CA PHE A 37 3.86 -15.68 12.94
C PHE A 37 4.06 -16.37 14.30
N TYR A 38 2.98 -16.89 14.91
CA TYR A 38 3.04 -17.53 16.22
C TYR A 38 3.19 -19.05 16.10
N GLY A 39 4.38 -19.52 16.46
CA GLY A 39 4.68 -20.95 16.65
C GLY A 39 5.64 -21.52 15.62
N LYS A 40 6.94 -21.52 15.96
CA LYS A 40 8.09 -21.97 15.16
C LYS A 40 8.31 -21.15 13.88
N LYS A 41 9.57 -20.76 13.65
CA LYS A 41 10.12 -20.23 12.39
C LYS A 41 9.54 -20.99 11.19
N THR A 42 8.44 -20.50 10.65
CA THR A 42 8.04 -20.81 9.28
C THR A 42 8.34 -19.52 8.55
N ASP A 43 9.62 -19.40 8.18
CA ASP A 43 10.03 -18.42 7.17
C ASP A 43 9.27 -18.84 5.90
N GLU A 44 8.08 -18.31 5.67
CA GLU A 44 7.41 -18.44 4.37
C GLU A 44 8.23 -17.59 3.40
N ILE A 45 9.26 -18.19 2.81
CA ILE A 45 10.14 -17.53 1.85
C ILE A 45 9.35 -17.39 0.55
N ARG A 46 8.87 -16.18 0.29
CA ARG A 46 8.30 -15.80 -1.00
C ARG A 46 9.37 -15.18 -1.87
N TYR A 47 9.47 -15.70 -3.09
CA TYR A 47 10.33 -15.12 -4.11
C TYR A 47 9.46 -14.26 -5.03
N VAL A 48 9.89 -13.02 -5.23
CA VAL A 48 9.33 -12.13 -6.25
C VAL A 48 10.47 -11.80 -7.20
N THR A 49 10.32 -12.21 -8.45
CA THR A 49 11.29 -11.90 -9.51
C THR A 49 10.75 -10.72 -10.31
N LEU A 50 11.51 -9.64 -10.33
CA LEU A 50 11.21 -8.47 -11.14
C LEU A 50 11.95 -8.63 -12.48
N LEU A 51 11.17 -8.75 -13.55
CA LEU A 51 11.69 -8.77 -14.91
C LEU A 51 11.73 -7.33 -15.41
N HIS A 52 12.88 -6.94 -15.96
CA HIS A 52 13.11 -5.61 -16.49
C HIS A 52 13.57 -5.73 -17.94
N ASP A 53 13.02 -4.89 -18.83
CA ASP A 53 13.46 -4.81 -20.21
C ASP A 53 14.83 -4.13 -20.28
N GLU A 54 15.81 -4.78 -20.90
CA GLU A 54 17.15 -4.25 -21.07
C GLU A 54 17.17 -2.93 -21.88
N HIS A 55 16.18 -2.72 -22.74
CA HIS A 55 16.05 -1.50 -23.54
C HIS A 55 15.57 -0.31 -22.70
N GLU A 56 14.92 -0.58 -21.56
CA GLU A 56 14.47 0.44 -20.59
C GLU A 56 15.49 0.67 -19.45
N ALA A 57 16.50 -0.19 -19.34
CA ALA A 57 17.56 -0.11 -18.34
C ALA A 57 18.58 1.03 -18.58
N PHE A 58 18.53 1.66 -19.75
CA PHE A 58 19.60 2.52 -20.27
C PHE A 58 19.39 4.02 -20.03
N TYR A 59 18.74 4.40 -18.92
CA TYR A 59 18.61 5.79 -18.51
C TYR A 59 19.53 6.11 -17.32
N PRO A 60 20.73 6.67 -17.55
CA PRO A 60 21.77 6.83 -16.53
C PRO A 60 21.35 7.71 -15.35
N TRP A 61 20.36 8.58 -15.56
CA TRP A 61 19.82 9.52 -14.58
C TRP A 61 18.70 8.90 -13.70
N MET A 62 18.23 7.70 -14.02
CA MET A 62 17.19 7.02 -13.25
C MET A 62 17.84 6.14 -12.17
N LEU A 63 17.77 6.59 -10.91
CA LEU A 63 18.43 5.94 -9.78
C LEU A 63 17.89 4.54 -9.46
N SER A 64 16.62 4.27 -9.83
CA SER A 64 15.99 2.96 -9.69
C SER A 64 14.62 2.94 -10.40
N PRO A 65 14.36 1.95 -11.26
CA PRO A 65 13.05 1.82 -11.90
C PRO A 65 11.99 1.14 -11.01
N TYR A 66 12.38 0.52 -9.88
CA TYR A 66 11.45 -0.19 -9.01
C TYR A 66 11.47 0.34 -7.57
N SER A 67 10.30 0.53 -6.97
CA SER A 67 10.17 0.82 -5.55
C SER A 67 9.28 -0.21 -4.86
N LEU A 68 9.75 -0.75 -3.73
CA LEU A 68 9.02 -1.71 -2.90
C LEU A 68 8.56 -1.05 -1.60
N SER A 69 7.27 -1.12 -1.30
CA SER A 69 6.71 -0.75 0.00
C SER A 69 6.02 -1.95 0.66
N ILE A 70 6.15 -2.07 1.97
CA ILE A 70 5.49 -3.09 2.79
C ILE A 70 4.61 -2.35 3.78
N HIS A 71 3.33 -2.72 3.82
CA HIS A 71 2.32 -1.97 4.54
C HIS A 71 1.17 -2.85 5.01
N SER A 72 0.25 -2.22 5.74
CA SER A 72 -0.97 -2.87 6.19
C SER A 72 -1.92 -3.14 5.01
N PRO A 73 -2.62 -4.29 4.98
CA PRO A 73 -3.58 -4.63 3.92
C PRO A 73 -4.73 -3.64 3.73
N VAL A 74 -5.03 -2.84 4.75
CA VAL A 74 -6.21 -1.96 4.80
C VAL A 74 -5.84 -0.47 4.76
N VAL A 75 -4.55 -0.17 4.61
CA VAL A 75 -4.03 1.20 4.54
C VAL A 75 -3.44 1.42 3.14
N PRO A 76 -3.93 2.39 2.36
CA PRO A 76 -3.31 2.77 1.10
C PRO A 76 -1.94 3.37 1.38
N GLU A 77 -0.94 2.88 0.68
CA GLU A 77 0.42 3.37 0.81
C GLU A 77 1.08 3.37 -0.56
N SER A 78 1.70 4.49 -0.92
CA SER A 78 2.37 4.64 -2.20
C SER A 78 3.84 4.24 -2.08
N PRO A 79 4.33 3.27 -2.89
CA PRO A 79 5.76 2.99 -2.96
C PRO A 79 6.61 4.19 -3.38
N LEU A 80 6.02 5.22 -4.01
CA LEU A 80 6.74 6.45 -4.32
C LEU A 80 7.09 7.24 -3.05
N SER A 81 6.19 7.30 -2.07
CA SER A 81 6.37 8.10 -0.86
C SER A 81 7.12 7.37 0.26
N SER A 82 6.88 6.07 0.41
CA SER A 82 7.40 5.29 1.54
C SER A 82 8.14 4.02 1.15
N GLY A 83 8.21 3.72 -0.16
CA GLY A 83 8.92 2.57 -0.65
C GLY A 83 10.44 2.74 -0.63
N LYS A 84 11.13 1.61 -0.79
CA LYS A 84 12.56 1.54 -0.98
C LYS A 84 12.86 1.26 -2.44
N ALA A 85 13.68 2.12 -3.02
CA ALA A 85 14.25 1.95 -4.35
C ALA A 85 15.06 0.64 -4.43
N LEU A 86 14.83 -0.14 -5.49
CA LEU A 86 15.54 -1.39 -5.76
C LEU A 86 16.49 -1.23 -6.95
N THR A 87 17.74 -1.63 -6.76
CA THR A 87 18.75 -1.64 -7.80
C THR A 87 18.63 -2.92 -8.62
N LEU A 88 18.69 -2.78 -9.94
CA LEU A 88 18.69 -3.90 -10.87
C LEU A 88 19.86 -4.86 -10.61
N GLY A 89 19.65 -6.16 -10.87
CA GLY A 89 20.66 -7.20 -10.71
C GLY A 89 21.05 -7.52 -9.25
N LYS A 90 20.33 -6.95 -8.27
CA LYS A 90 20.54 -7.24 -6.84
C LYS A 90 19.46 -8.18 -6.31
N GLN A 91 19.88 -9.06 -5.40
CA GLN A 91 18.97 -9.87 -4.61
C GLN A 91 18.73 -9.22 -3.25
N TYR A 92 17.47 -9.06 -2.88
CA TYR A 92 17.06 -8.44 -1.62
C TYR A 92 16.51 -9.51 -0.67
N LYS A 93 16.93 -9.47 0.59
CA LYS A 93 16.33 -10.22 1.69
C LYS A 93 15.57 -9.25 2.57
N VAL A 94 14.25 -9.39 2.61
CA VAL A 94 13.39 -8.51 3.41
C VAL A 94 12.87 -9.27 4.63
N SER A 95 13.21 -8.78 5.81
CA SER A 95 12.75 -9.34 7.09
C SER A 95 11.66 -8.43 7.64
N ILE A 96 10.47 -8.97 7.85
CA ILE A 96 9.31 -8.23 8.35
C ILE A 96 9.11 -8.55 9.82
N ARG A 97 9.02 -7.51 10.65
CA ARG A 97 8.59 -7.60 12.04
C ARG A 97 7.33 -6.76 12.19
N LEU A 98 6.27 -7.37 12.70
CA LEU A 98 5.04 -6.66 13.04
C LEU A 98 5.23 -5.94 14.37
N GLU A 99 4.89 -4.65 14.37
CA GLU A 99 4.81 -3.84 15.58
C GLU A 99 3.39 -3.29 15.64
N GLU A 100 2.70 -3.59 16.74
CA GLU A 100 1.34 -3.12 17.00
C GLU A 100 1.38 -2.16 18.18
N GLU A 101 0.78 -0.99 18.00
CA GLU A 101 0.59 -0.01 19.05
C GLU A 101 -0.86 -0.10 19.55
N HIS A 102 -1.01 -0.53 20.81
CA HIS A 102 -2.31 -0.54 21.47
C HIS A 102 -2.44 0.69 22.35
N LEU A 103 -3.29 1.63 21.93
CA LEU A 103 -3.66 2.78 22.75
C LEU A 103 -4.62 2.35 23.87
N LEU A 104 -4.51 3.02 25.02
CA LEU A 104 -5.32 2.68 26.19
C LEU A 104 -6.82 2.90 25.91
N PRO A 105 -7.70 1.98 26.33
CA PRO A 105 -9.14 2.19 26.25
C PRO A 105 -9.57 3.35 27.16
N HIS A 106 -10.80 3.86 26.99
CA HIS A 106 -11.40 4.87 27.87
C HIS A 106 -11.06 4.65 29.36
N PRO A 107 -10.73 5.68 30.19
CA PRO A 107 -11.06 7.11 30.05
C PRO A 107 -9.98 7.99 29.40
N TYR A 108 -8.94 7.39 28.84
CA TYR A 108 -7.94 8.15 28.12
C TYR A 108 -8.55 8.71 26.84
N ALA A 109 -8.32 9.99 26.57
CA ALA A 109 -8.80 10.65 25.36
C ALA A 109 -8.06 10.11 24.14
N THR A 110 -8.52 8.97 23.62
CA THR A 110 -8.08 8.47 22.33
C THR A 110 -9.00 9.08 21.27
N LYS A 111 -8.50 10.05 20.50
CA LYS A 111 -9.21 10.57 19.31
C LYS A 111 -9.13 9.57 18.16
N CYS A 112 -9.31 8.30 18.46
CA CYS A 112 -9.15 7.19 17.52
C CYS A 112 -10.53 6.66 17.16
N THR A 113 -10.71 6.34 15.89
CA THR A 113 -11.92 5.69 15.37
C THR A 113 -11.61 4.23 15.11
N ASP A 114 -12.42 3.32 15.65
CA ASP A 114 -12.30 1.89 15.35
C ASP A 114 -12.98 1.59 14.01
N TYR A 115 -12.20 1.75 12.94
CA TYR A 115 -12.64 1.51 11.57
C TYR A 115 -12.97 0.04 11.29
N ASP A 116 -12.34 -0.92 11.96
CA ASP A 116 -12.59 -2.34 11.71
C ASP A 116 -13.96 -2.75 12.27
N THR A 117 -14.29 -2.30 13.48
CA THR A 117 -15.62 -2.52 14.07
C THR A 117 -16.72 -1.83 13.26
N LEU A 118 -16.53 -0.56 12.86
CA LEU A 118 -17.50 0.16 12.04
C LEU A 118 -17.73 -0.51 10.69
N TRP A 119 -16.67 -0.95 10.02
CA TRP A 119 -16.75 -1.67 8.75
C TRP A 119 -17.55 -2.98 8.90
N ARG A 120 -17.30 -3.76 9.96
CA ARG A 120 -18.06 -4.99 10.23
C ARG A 120 -19.54 -4.73 10.50
N GLN A 121 -19.86 -3.66 11.23
CA GLN A 121 -21.24 -3.28 11.54
C GLN A 121 -22.01 -2.77 10.31
N ASN A 122 -21.31 -2.15 9.35
CA ASN A 122 -21.89 -1.63 8.11
C ASN A 122 -21.83 -2.65 6.96
N ASP A 123 -22.10 -3.92 7.23
CA ASP A 123 -22.09 -5.00 6.21
C ASP A 123 -20.83 -5.02 5.34
N LYS A 124 -19.67 -4.74 5.96
CA LYS A 124 -18.36 -4.69 5.29
C LYS A 124 -18.26 -3.61 4.22
N THR A 125 -18.86 -2.45 4.48
CA THR A 125 -18.79 -1.26 3.63
C THR A 125 -18.22 -0.06 4.38
N GLY A 126 -17.66 0.89 3.63
CA GLY A 126 -17.02 2.08 4.20
C GLY A 126 -15.51 1.95 4.42
N PRO A 127 -14.86 3.01 4.94
CA PRO A 127 -13.40 3.06 5.09
C PRO A 127 -12.92 2.10 6.19
N ARG A 128 -11.84 1.37 5.90
CA ARG A 128 -11.17 0.49 6.88
C ARG A 128 -9.96 1.13 7.57
N SER A 129 -9.67 2.39 7.27
CA SER A 129 -8.62 3.18 7.91
C SER A 129 -8.86 4.67 7.75
N GLN A 130 -8.20 5.47 8.60
CA GLN A 130 -8.26 6.93 8.54
C GLN A 130 -7.82 7.47 7.18
N GLN A 131 -6.77 6.89 6.58
CA GLN A 131 -6.24 7.27 5.28
C GLN A 131 -7.28 7.09 4.17
N VAL A 132 -8.04 5.98 4.19
CA VAL A 132 -9.11 5.72 3.22
C VAL A 132 -10.26 6.72 3.40
N SER A 133 -10.62 7.02 4.66
CA SER A 133 -11.62 8.03 4.97
C SER A 133 -11.25 9.40 4.39
N SER A 134 -10.01 9.85 4.64
CA SER A 134 -9.49 11.10 4.08
C SER A 134 -9.44 11.09 2.55
N LEU A 135 -9.00 9.98 1.94
CA LEU A 135 -8.95 9.85 0.48
C LEU A 135 -10.34 9.94 -0.15
N THR A 136 -11.33 9.27 0.45
CA THR A 136 -12.72 9.29 -0.03
C THR A 136 -13.30 10.70 0.02
N LEU A 137 -13.03 11.46 1.09
CA LEU A 137 -13.46 12.84 1.23
C LEU A 137 -12.83 13.73 0.15
N LEU A 138 -11.52 13.62 -0.06
CA LEU A 138 -10.81 14.36 -1.11
C LEU A 138 -11.40 14.07 -2.49
N LEU A 139 -11.61 12.79 -2.85
CA LEU A 139 -12.19 12.43 -4.14
C LEU A 139 -13.60 13.04 -4.31
N ASN A 140 -14.44 12.98 -3.28
CA ASN A 140 -15.78 13.57 -3.34
C ASN A 140 -15.74 15.08 -3.56
N GLU A 141 -14.83 15.80 -2.90
CA GLU A 141 -14.63 17.23 -3.15
C GLU A 141 -14.13 17.49 -4.56
N THR A 142 -13.14 16.74 -5.05
CA THR A 142 -12.62 16.91 -6.42
C THR A 142 -13.69 16.64 -7.48
N PHE A 143 -14.52 15.61 -7.30
CA PHE A 143 -15.66 15.33 -8.19
C PHE A 143 -16.71 16.44 -8.15
N MET A 144 -17.02 16.99 -6.97
CA MET A 144 -17.89 18.17 -6.82
C MET A 144 -17.33 19.38 -7.59
N TYR A 145 -16.04 19.67 -7.47
CA TYR A 145 -15.38 20.75 -8.21
C TYR A 145 -15.36 20.50 -9.73
N LEU A 146 -15.21 19.26 -10.17
CA LEU A 146 -15.26 18.91 -11.60
C LEU A 146 -16.66 19.13 -12.19
N ILE A 147 -17.72 18.78 -11.45
CA ILE A 147 -19.12 19.00 -11.88
C ILE A 147 -19.42 20.51 -11.97
N LEU A 148 -18.94 21.29 -11.01
CA LEU A 148 -19.13 22.75 -10.98
C LEU A 148 -18.31 23.50 -12.06
N SER A 149 -17.27 22.89 -12.62
CA SER A 149 -16.46 23.48 -13.70
C SER A 149 -16.90 23.04 -15.11
N ILE A 150 -17.87 22.12 -15.21
CA ILE A 150 -18.49 21.66 -16.46
C ILE A 150 -19.92 22.23 -16.62
N SER A 151 -20.43 22.96 -15.61
CA SER A 151 -21.73 23.66 -15.62
C SER A 151 -21.54 25.16 -15.85
#